data_AF-A0A2T9XWP8-F1
#
_entry.id   AF-A0A2T9XWP8-F1
#
_cell.length_a   1.000
_cell.length_b   1.000
_cell.length_c   1.000
_cell.angle_alpha   90.00
_cell.angle_beta   90.00
_cell.angle_gamma   90.00
#
_symmetry.space_group_name_H-M   'P 1'
#
loop_
_entity.id
_entity.type
_entity.pdbx_description
1 polymer ?
#
loop_
_entity_poly.entity_id
_entity_poly.type
_entity_poly.pdbx_seq_one_letter_code
_entity_poly.pdbx_strand_id
1 'polypeptide(L)'
;MTLSNIVSFIDEAAKNGFTLNIPDGRFKSDIHPQLLYQAGLDSDATPILVFFECHLPDPKQISFDELVTLLKQKLDSFVKNDYVFVYFANSDSQKPSLPWLVNTYHDLDRNYKKNLKKLYLVHPSNWTKVLLNMFGTIISP
;
A
#
# COMPACT_ATOMS: atom_id res chain seq x y z
N MET A 1 -23.57 17.70 2.56
CA MET A 1 -22.14 17.89 2.21
C MET A 1 -22.12 18.70 0.93
N THR A 2 -21.77 19.99 0.99
CA THR A 2 -21.90 20.94 -0.14
C THR A 2 -20.72 20.83 -1.11
N LEU A 3 -20.98 21.04 -2.41
CA LEU A 3 -19.99 20.95 -3.49
C LEU A 3 -18.76 21.86 -3.28
N SER A 4 -18.91 22.96 -2.54
CA SER A 4 -17.81 23.86 -2.15
C SER A 4 -16.73 23.18 -1.32
N ASN A 5 -17.12 22.25 -0.43
CA ASN A 5 -16.19 21.60 0.50
C ASN A 5 -15.37 20.50 -0.19
N ILE A 6 -15.91 19.91 -1.26
CA ILE A 6 -15.21 18.89 -2.06
C ILE A 6 -14.09 19.57 -2.88
N VAL A 7 -14.36 20.74 -3.44
CA VAL A 7 -13.38 21.49 -4.24
C VAL A 7 -12.22 22.01 -3.38
N SER A 8 -12.49 22.52 -2.18
CA SER A 8 -11.42 22.92 -1.25
C SER A 8 -10.55 21.75 -0.81
N PHE A 9 -11.13 20.56 -0.66
CA PHE A 9 -10.41 19.33 -0.30
C PHE A 9 -9.47 18.84 -1.42
N ILE A 10 -9.93 18.95 -2.67
CA ILE A 10 -9.13 18.61 -3.84
C ILE A 10 -7.99 19.62 -4.03
N ASP A 11 -8.23 20.90 -3.78
CA ASP A 11 -7.19 21.95 -3.83
C ASP A 11 -6.16 21.79 -2.70
N GLU A 12 -6.59 21.39 -1.50
CA GLU A 12 -5.69 21.06 -0.38
C GLU A 12 -4.85 19.82 -0.68
N ALA A 13 -5.43 18.78 -1.28
CA ALA A 13 -4.68 17.61 -1.74
C ALA A 13 -3.69 17.95 -2.86
N ALA A 14 -4.06 18.84 -3.78
CA ALA A 14 -3.17 19.33 -4.83
C ALA A 14 -2.02 20.16 -4.25
N LYS A 15 -2.26 20.98 -3.22
CA LYS A 15 -1.22 21.72 -2.47
C LYS A 15 -0.28 20.79 -1.70
N ASN A 16 -0.77 19.65 -1.22
CA ASN A 16 0.04 18.58 -0.63
C ASN A 16 0.79 17.74 -1.69
N GLY A 17 0.72 18.09 -2.97
CA GLY A 17 1.46 17.43 -4.04
C GLY A 17 0.79 16.17 -4.60
N PHE A 18 -0.48 15.91 -4.25
CA PHE A 18 -1.22 14.77 -4.78
C PHE A 18 -2.06 15.19 -5.99
N THR A 19 -1.57 14.87 -7.18
CA THR A 19 -2.46 14.85 -8.34
C THR A 19 -3.33 13.61 -8.25
N LEU A 20 -4.66 13.75 -8.27
CA LEU A 20 -5.61 12.65 -8.51
C LEU A 20 -5.49 12.09 -9.95
N ASN A 21 -4.29 12.11 -10.53
CA ASN A 21 -3.94 11.18 -11.58
C ASN A 21 -3.81 9.84 -10.88
N ILE A 22 -4.91 9.08 -10.86
CA ILE A 22 -4.86 7.63 -10.67
C ILE A 22 -3.73 7.20 -11.61
N PRO A 23 -2.54 6.80 -11.12
CA PRO A 23 -1.50 6.33 -12.01
C PRO A 23 -2.14 5.14 -12.70
N ASP A 24 -2.41 5.28 -14.01
CA ASP A 24 -3.22 4.34 -14.79
C ASP A 24 -2.86 2.95 -14.32
N GLY A 25 -3.81 2.29 -13.66
CA GLY A 25 -3.60 1.22 -12.69
C GLY A 25 -2.92 -0.04 -13.24
N ARG A 26 -2.40 0.00 -14.46
CA ARG A 26 -1.62 -1.05 -15.06
C ARG A 26 -0.23 -1.03 -14.42
N PHE A 27 -0.04 -1.94 -13.48
CA PHE A 27 1.22 -2.68 -13.43
C PHE A 27 1.55 -3.26 -14.83
N LYS A 28 2.73 -3.85 -15.04
CA LYS A 28 3.00 -4.59 -16.30
C LYS A 28 1.79 -5.47 -16.68
N SER A 29 1.61 -5.75 -17.97
CA SER A 29 0.43 -6.42 -18.58
C SER A 29 -0.10 -7.65 -17.82
N ASP A 30 0.74 -8.27 -17.00
CA ASP A 30 0.51 -9.56 -16.34
C ASP A 30 -0.01 -9.41 -14.90
N ILE A 31 -0.18 -8.17 -14.40
CA ILE A 31 -0.68 -7.90 -13.04
C ILE A 31 -2.03 -7.19 -13.09
N HIS A 32 -2.95 -7.68 -12.28
CA HIS A 32 -4.30 -7.15 -12.23
C HIS A 32 -4.32 -5.69 -11.72
N PRO A 33 -5.05 -4.77 -12.38
CA PRO A 33 -4.98 -3.34 -12.06
C PRO A 33 -5.54 -2.98 -10.68
N GLN A 34 -6.38 -3.84 -10.12
CA GLN A 34 -6.96 -3.65 -8.78
C GLN A 34 -6.06 -4.19 -7.66
N LEU A 35 -4.88 -4.72 -7.97
CA LEU A 35 -3.94 -5.20 -6.95
C LEU A 35 -3.57 -4.10 -5.95
N LEU A 36 -3.30 -2.89 -6.45
CA LEU A 36 -3.02 -1.72 -5.63
C LEU A 36 -3.59 -0.49 -6.33
N TYR A 37 -4.48 0.25 -5.69
CA TYR A 37 -5.01 1.49 -6.26
C TYR A 37 -5.27 2.55 -5.19
N GLN A 38 -5.39 3.80 -5.61
CA GLN A 38 -5.74 4.90 -4.74
C GLN A 38 -7.26 5.00 -4.63
N ALA A 39 -7.81 4.83 -3.42
CA ALA A 39 -9.25 4.87 -3.17
C ALA A 39 -9.79 6.27 -2.83
N GLY A 40 -8.92 7.28 -2.78
CA GLY A 40 -9.30 8.67 -2.52
C GLY A 40 -8.42 9.30 -1.45
N LEU A 41 -9.04 10.19 -0.66
CA LEU A 41 -8.41 10.95 0.43
C LEU A 41 -9.16 10.67 1.74
N ASP A 42 -8.43 10.58 2.85
CA ASP A 42 -8.96 10.52 4.22
C ASP A 42 -9.47 11.90 4.67
N SER A 43 -10.10 11.98 5.85
CA SER A 43 -10.56 13.24 6.47
C SER A 43 -9.47 14.31 6.65
N ASP A 44 -8.21 13.91 6.57
CA ASP A 44 -7.03 14.79 6.71
C ASP A 44 -6.37 15.07 5.35
N ALA A 45 -7.14 14.99 4.25
CA ALA A 45 -6.66 15.14 2.86
C ALA A 45 -5.45 14.25 2.51
N THR A 46 -5.34 13.10 3.19
CA THR A 46 -4.23 12.16 3.07
C THR A 46 -4.63 11.04 2.10
N PRO A 47 -3.80 10.66 1.11
CA PRO A 47 -4.15 9.61 0.16
C PRO A 47 -4.35 8.26 0.82
N ILE A 48 -5.42 7.57 0.41
CA ILE A 48 -5.71 6.20 0.82
C ILE A 48 -5.29 5.27 -0.30
N LEU A 49 -4.34 4.39 0.00
CA LEU A 49 -3.90 3.32 -0.89
C LEU A 49 -4.52 2.00 -0.43
N VAL A 50 -5.10 1.27 -1.37
CA VAL A 50 -5.77 0.01 -1.10
C VAL A 50 -5.07 -1.12 -1.86
N PHE A 51 -4.67 -2.14 -1.12
CA PHE A 51 -4.04 -3.36 -1.63
C PHE A 51 -4.97 -4.56 -1.47
N PHE A 52 -5.16 -5.31 -2.56
CA PHE A 52 -6.01 -6.50 -2.61
C PHE A 52 -5.18 -7.76 -2.83
N GLU A 53 -5.04 -8.58 -1.78
CA GLU A 53 -4.26 -9.81 -1.85
C GLU A 53 -4.88 -10.87 -2.77
N CYS A 54 -6.19 -10.83 -3.00
CA CYS A 54 -6.89 -11.74 -3.92
C CYS A 54 -6.51 -11.56 -5.39
N HIS A 55 -5.89 -10.43 -5.75
CA HIS A 55 -5.44 -10.11 -7.09
C HIS A 55 -3.93 -10.34 -7.29
N LEU A 56 -3.28 -11.01 -6.33
CA LEU A 56 -1.87 -11.36 -6.47
C LEU A 56 -1.65 -12.29 -7.68
N PRO A 57 -0.62 -12.02 -8.50
CA PRO A 57 -0.23 -12.92 -9.57
C PRO A 57 0.28 -14.24 -8.99
N ASP A 58 0.24 -15.31 -9.79
CA ASP A 58 0.85 -16.59 -9.42
C ASP A 58 2.36 -16.38 -9.20
N PRO A 59 2.93 -16.78 -8.03
CA PRO A 59 4.37 -16.68 -7.77
C PRO A 59 5.26 -17.37 -8.80
N LYS A 60 4.70 -18.32 -9.58
CA LYS A 60 5.40 -18.98 -10.68
C LYS A 60 5.59 -18.07 -11.90
N GLN A 61 4.72 -17.07 -12.07
CA GLN A 61 4.77 -16.11 -13.17
C GLN A 61 5.58 -14.89 -12.79
N ILE A 62 5.35 -14.35 -11.58
CA ILE A 62 6.02 -13.16 -11.07
C ILE A 62 6.55 -13.46 -9.67
N SER A 63 7.87 -13.33 -9.51
CA SER A 63 8.50 -13.53 -8.20
C SER A 63 8.08 -12.43 -7.22
N PHE A 64 8.09 -12.76 -5.92
CA PHE A 64 7.81 -11.77 -4.89
C PHE A 64 8.78 -10.58 -4.91
N ASP A 65 10.03 -10.79 -5.32
CA ASP A 65 11.04 -9.73 -5.47
C ASP A 65 10.67 -8.73 -6.57
N GLU A 66 10.24 -9.23 -7.74
CA GLU A 66 9.78 -8.38 -8.84
C GLU A 66 8.50 -7.64 -8.44
N LEU A 67 7.57 -8.34 -7.77
CA LEU A 67 6.34 -7.74 -7.27
C LEU A 67 6.62 -6.57 -6.32
N VAL A 68 7.51 -6.75 -5.36
CA VAL A 68 7.88 -5.68 -4.43
C VAL A 68 8.55 -4.52 -5.14
N THR A 69 9.40 -4.78 -6.12
CA THR A 69 10.04 -3.72 -6.91
C THR A 69 9.00 -2.87 -7.64
N LEU A 70 7.99 -3.51 -8.23
CA LEU A 70 6.88 -2.83 -8.88
C LEU A 70 6.01 -2.04 -7.88
N LEU A 71 5.75 -2.62 -6.71
CA LEU A 71 5.04 -1.93 -5.64
C LEU A 71 5.83 -0.70 -5.14
N LYS A 72 7.15 -0.82 -4.94
CA LYS A 72 8.03 0.31 -4.58
C LYS A 72 7.95 1.42 -5.61
N GLN A 73 8.09 1.11 -6.90
CA GLN A 73 7.97 2.09 -7.98
C GLN A 73 6.63 2.83 -7.96
N LYS A 74 5.53 2.11 -7.67
CA LYS A 74 4.20 2.71 -7.58
C LYS A 74 4.02 3.55 -6.31
N LEU A 75 4.62 3.13 -5.20
CA LEU A 75 4.50 3.79 -3.91
C LEU A 75 5.45 4.99 -3.76
N ASP A 76 6.52 5.07 -4.55
CA ASP A 76 7.56 6.09 -4.42
C ASP A 76 7.02 7.52 -4.49
N SER A 77 6.01 7.78 -5.31
CA SER A 77 5.33 9.08 -5.39
C SER A 77 4.51 9.39 -4.13
N PHE A 78 3.90 8.39 -3.51
CA PHE A 78 3.04 8.54 -2.33
C PHE A 78 3.86 8.67 -1.05
N VAL A 79 4.96 7.94 -0.98
CA VAL A 79 5.85 7.85 0.19
C VAL A 79 6.59 9.17 0.46
N LYS A 80 6.56 10.14 -0.45
CA LYS A 80 7.10 11.50 -0.22
C LYS A 80 6.32 12.27 0.86
N ASN A 81 5.06 11.90 1.08
CA ASN A 81 4.13 12.56 1.98
C ASN A 81 3.45 11.52 2.87
N ASP A 82 2.71 11.99 3.87
CA ASP A 82 1.89 11.12 4.69
C ASP A 82 0.87 10.35 3.84
N TYR A 83 0.68 9.06 4.13
CA TYR A 83 -0.28 8.21 3.44
C TYR A 83 -0.95 7.21 4.37
N VAL A 84 -2.13 6.75 3.96
CA VAL A 84 -2.88 5.69 4.62
C VAL A 84 -2.85 4.45 3.73
N PHE A 85 -2.62 3.29 4.33
CA PHE A 85 -2.59 2.02 3.62
C PHE A 85 -3.69 1.10 4.15
N VAL A 86 -4.46 0.50 3.25
CA VAL A 86 -5.52 -0.46 3.55
C VAL A 86 -5.16 -1.77 2.86
N TYR A 87 -5.04 -2.83 3.62
CA TYR A 87 -4.66 -4.15 3.14
C TYR A 87 -5.81 -5.12 3.35
N PHE A 88 -6.36 -5.60 2.24
CA PHE A 88 -7.36 -6.65 2.21
C PHE A 88 -6.65 -7.99 2.13
N ALA A 89 -6.60 -8.68 3.27
CA ALA A 89 -5.97 -9.97 3.39
C ALA A 89 -6.87 -11.07 2.81
N ASN A 90 -6.26 -12.06 2.17
CA ASN A 90 -6.92 -13.25 1.68
C ASN A 90 -6.28 -14.50 2.29
N SER A 91 -7.08 -15.49 2.72
CA SER A 91 -6.54 -16.73 3.27
C SER A 91 -5.83 -17.57 2.20
N ASP A 92 -6.32 -17.53 0.98
CA ASP A 92 -6.02 -18.51 -0.07
C ASP A 92 -4.86 -18.09 -0.99
N SER A 93 -4.32 -16.88 -0.80
CA SER A 93 -3.13 -16.39 -1.49
C SER A 93 -1.86 -17.09 -1.01
N GLN A 94 -0.93 -17.34 -1.94
CA GLN A 94 0.42 -17.75 -1.60
C GLN A 94 1.18 -16.58 -0.97
N LYS A 95 1.87 -16.87 0.13
CA LYS A 95 2.51 -15.85 0.97
C LYS A 95 4.01 -16.04 0.97
N PRO A 96 4.80 -14.96 0.96
CA PRO A 96 6.25 -15.08 1.02
C PRO A 96 6.68 -15.63 2.37
N SER A 97 7.94 -16.08 2.48
CA SER A 97 8.46 -16.55 3.76
C SER A 97 8.73 -15.38 4.72
N LEU A 98 8.66 -15.63 6.04
CA LEU A 98 8.95 -14.60 7.03
C LEU A 98 10.37 -14.02 6.91
N PRO A 99 11.44 -14.82 6.72
CA PRO A 99 12.79 -14.26 6.57
C PRO A 99 12.92 -13.35 5.36
N TRP A 100 12.29 -13.73 4.24
CA TRP A 100 12.23 -12.89 3.04
C TRP A 100 11.56 -11.56 3.36
N LEU A 101 10.40 -11.59 4.02
CA LEU A 101 9.65 -10.39 4.35
C LEU A 101 10.45 -9.42 5.24
N VAL A 102 11.15 -9.95 6.24
CA VAL A 102 12.00 -9.14 7.13
C VAL A 102 13.12 -8.50 6.33
N ASN A 103 13.81 -9.26 5.49
CA ASN A 103 14.88 -8.74 4.65
C ASN A 103 14.37 -7.63 3.73
N THR A 104 13.28 -7.89 3.01
CA THR A 104 12.62 -6.91 2.14
C THR A 104 12.17 -5.67 2.91
N TYR A 105 11.71 -5.82 4.15
CA TYR A 105 11.35 -4.70 5.00
C TYR A 105 12.57 -3.89 5.44
N HIS A 106 13.71 -4.51 5.71
CA HIS A 106 14.96 -3.78 5.93
C HIS A 106 15.42 -3.03 4.69
N ASP A 107 15.23 -3.62 3.51
CA ASP A 107 15.53 -3.01 2.20
C ASP A 107 14.55 -1.90 1.78
N LEU A 108 13.48 -1.66 2.54
CA LEU A 108 12.58 -0.53 2.31
C LEU A 108 13.16 0.75 2.93
N ASP A 109 13.15 1.82 2.14
CA ASP A 109 13.63 3.13 2.60
C ASP A 109 12.86 3.62 3.83
N ARG A 110 13.54 4.46 4.61
CA ARG A 110 12.99 5.03 5.85
C ARG A 110 11.66 5.77 5.64
N ASN A 111 11.46 6.36 4.47
CA ASN A 111 10.25 7.12 4.14
C ASN A 111 9.00 6.24 4.13
N TYR A 112 9.11 4.98 3.66
CA TYR A 112 7.99 4.02 3.61
C TYR A 112 7.47 3.74 5.02
N LYS A 113 8.37 3.71 6.00
CA LYS A 113 8.07 3.41 7.41
C LYS A 113 7.55 4.62 8.17
N LYS A 114 8.10 5.81 7.88
CA LYS A 114 7.80 7.04 8.63
C LYS A 114 6.51 7.73 8.21
N ASN A 115 6.22 7.73 6.92
CA ASN A 115 5.11 8.51 6.38
C ASN A 115 3.79 7.70 6.33
N LEU A 116 3.85 6.43 6.77
CA LEU A 116 2.66 5.60 6.94
C LEU A 116 1.92 6.03 8.22
N LYS A 117 0.85 6.83 8.07
CA LYS A 117 0.05 7.31 9.20
C LYS A 117 -0.83 6.23 9.82
N LYS A 118 -1.51 5.46 8.97
CA LYS A 118 -2.47 4.43 9.39
C LYS A 118 -2.36 3.23 8.47
N LEU A 119 -2.28 2.03 9.05
CA LEU A 119 -2.36 0.75 8.35
C LEU A 119 -3.62 0.02 8.78
N TYR A 120 -4.59 -0.11 7.88
CA TYR A 120 -5.81 -0.85 8.10
C TYR A 120 -5.68 -2.26 7.55
N LEU A 121 -5.94 -3.26 8.38
CA LEU A 121 -5.94 -4.67 7.99
C LEU A 121 -7.38 -5.17 7.97
N VAL A 122 -7.84 -5.55 6.79
CA VAL A 122 -9.20 -6.05 6.58
C VAL A 122 -9.15 -7.57 6.38
N HIS A 123 -10.03 -8.29 7.07
CA HIS A 123 -10.07 -9.77 7.15
C HIS A 123 -8.78 -10.41 7.69
N PRO A 124 -8.41 -10.19 8.96
CA PRO A 124 -7.16 -10.69 9.50
C PRO A 124 -7.05 -12.22 9.38
N SER A 125 -6.06 -12.67 8.63
CA SER A 125 -5.69 -14.08 8.53
C SER A 125 -4.63 -14.44 9.59
N ASN A 126 -4.34 -15.74 9.77
CA ASN A 126 -3.24 -16.17 10.63
C ASN A 126 -1.90 -15.56 10.18
N TRP A 127 -1.68 -15.42 8.88
CA TRP A 127 -0.51 -14.73 8.35
C TRP A 127 -0.46 -13.26 8.76
N THR A 128 -1.59 -12.56 8.64
CA THR A 128 -1.69 -11.15 9.01
C THR A 128 -1.37 -10.92 10.49
N LYS A 129 -1.73 -11.88 11.37
CA LYS A 129 -1.32 -11.84 12.79
C LYS A 129 0.19 -12.00 12.96
N VAL A 130 0.81 -12.89 12.21
CA VAL A 130 2.27 -13.06 12.22
C VAL A 130 2.95 -11.79 11.70
N LEU A 131 2.46 -11.19 10.60
CA LEU A 131 2.93 -9.91 10.10
C LEU A 131 2.87 -8.83 11.18
N LEU A 132 1.73 -8.69 11.85
CA LEU A 132 1.53 -7.72 12.93
C LEU A 132 2.50 -7.94 14.09
N ASN A 133 2.70 -9.18 14.53
CA ASN A 133 3.66 -9.49 15.59
C ASN A 133 5.09 -9.14 15.17
N MET A 134 5.47 -9.45 13.92
CA MET A 134 6.77 -9.10 13.36
C MET A 134 6.97 -7.59 13.31
N PHE A 135 5.99 -6.83 12.80
CA PHE A 135 6.03 -5.37 12.80
C PHE A 135 6.06 -4.81 14.23
N GLY A 136 5.31 -5.39 15.15
CA GLY A 136 5.40 -5.05 16.57
C GLY A 136 6.80 -5.25 17.12
N THR A 137 7.49 -6.34 16.79
CA THR A 137 8.86 -6.60 17.28
C THR A 137 9.95 -5.80 16.54
N ILE A 138 9.72 -5.39 15.29
CA ILE A 138 10.71 -4.66 14.48
C ILE A 138 10.56 -3.14 14.61
N ILE A 139 9.33 -2.66 14.83
CA ILE A 139 8.99 -1.23 14.96
C ILE A 139 9.05 -0.78 16.43
N SER A 140 9.13 -1.72 17.39
CA SER A 140 9.36 -1.46 18.83
C SER A 140 10.67 -2.14 19.29
N PRO A 141 11.42 -1.58 20.26
CA PRO A 141 10.95 -1.08 21.56
C PRO A 141 10.15 0.21 21.52
#